data_AF-K3WYB4-F1
#
_entry.id   AF-K3WYB4-F1
#
_cell.length_a   1.000
_cell.length_b   1.000
_cell.length_c   1.000
_cell.angle_alpha   90.00
_cell.angle_beta   90.00
_cell.angle_gamma   90.00
#
_symmetry.space_group_name_H-M   'P 1'
#
loop_
_entity.id
_entity.type
_entity.pdbx_description
1 polymer ?
#
loop_
_entity_poly.entity_id
_entity_poly.type
_entity_poly.pdbx_seq_one_letter_code
_entity_poly.pdbx_strand_id
1 'polypeptide(L)'
;MAAAEALLEWQPLMHLQHTNYHLREENRYLRFQVQELLEWKERAVRHMVTLAPKRSKAKREIKHAAQLQQQLLVVEKTLQDRAALEESTQRLEENERAFETQIAKLELDKQHLTVKCDALQVREAKLTDTLQSVSDMFRVHLEKLVAMRETLDTTMERPHSEDDNSANAAATLEAMNENDGADHDDLNVPPAAADQDPLKSAEIMIAGLTVVSEKCLHWFHEHVEQTFVQQQQKAALYEAQHAELQHLRAHVDEVQQQHSRRDASNQQQRIQIAQLQHTNAHLESEFMHWQTRYVAHAQGQTHVGDQMRLLVTEIRQYLRLVRVEIKKKFGYVPEAIAHAENWSRILDALDALERHVHIANASAAGGEASRHAVQ
;
A
#
# COMPACT_ATOMS: atom_id res chain seq x y z
N MET A 1 69.59 -55.40 -83.02
CA MET A 1 70.50 -54.73 -82.06
C MET A 1 70.20 -53.24 -82.07
N ALA A 2 70.81 -52.42 -82.95
CA ALA A 2 70.66 -50.94 -82.96
C ALA A 2 69.22 -50.38 -82.80
N ALA A 3 68.21 -50.98 -83.46
CA ALA A 3 66.82 -50.51 -83.33
C ALA A 3 66.22 -50.70 -81.91
N ALA A 4 66.70 -51.69 -81.14
CA ALA A 4 66.24 -51.95 -79.77
C ALA A 4 66.95 -51.04 -78.75
N GLU A 5 68.23 -50.74 -78.97
CA GLU A 5 69.00 -49.77 -78.17
C GLU A 5 68.42 -48.37 -78.34
N ALA A 6 68.10 -47.96 -79.58
CA ALA A 6 67.36 -46.73 -79.83
C ALA A 6 66.02 -46.71 -79.08
N LEU A 7 65.18 -47.75 -79.19
CA LEU A 7 63.88 -47.78 -78.47
C LEU A 7 64.02 -47.63 -76.95
N LEU A 8 65.11 -48.12 -76.34
CA LEU A 8 65.42 -47.91 -74.93
C LEU A 8 65.85 -46.47 -74.62
N GLU A 9 66.63 -45.82 -75.48
CA GLU A 9 66.99 -44.39 -75.35
C GLU A 9 65.78 -43.44 -75.49
N TRP A 10 64.78 -43.81 -76.30
CA TRP A 10 63.56 -43.01 -76.49
C TRP A 10 62.52 -43.21 -75.38
N GLN A 11 62.58 -44.30 -74.59
CA GLN A 11 61.59 -44.60 -73.54
C GLN A 11 61.50 -43.53 -72.42
N PRO A 12 62.61 -42.99 -71.87
CA PRO A 12 62.55 -41.90 -70.89
C PRO A 12 61.96 -40.62 -71.48
N LEU A 13 62.26 -40.30 -72.75
CA LEU A 13 61.73 -39.13 -73.43
C LEU A 13 60.21 -39.21 -73.58
N MET A 14 59.68 -40.37 -73.98
CA MET A 14 58.24 -40.61 -74.10
C MET A 14 57.53 -40.53 -72.73
N HIS A 15 58.15 -41.05 -71.66
CA HIS A 15 57.62 -40.93 -70.31
C HIS A 15 57.60 -39.48 -69.81
N LEU A 16 58.65 -38.70 -70.11
CA LEU A 16 58.70 -37.26 -69.82
C LEU A 16 57.65 -36.48 -70.63
N GLN A 17 57.42 -36.82 -71.90
CA GLN A 17 56.34 -36.20 -72.69
C GLN A 17 54.96 -36.51 -72.11
N HIS A 18 54.68 -37.76 -71.71
CA HIS A 18 53.42 -38.16 -71.11
C HIS A 18 53.16 -37.46 -69.76
N THR A 19 54.17 -37.41 -68.88
CA THR A 19 54.05 -36.70 -67.59
C THR A 19 53.90 -35.19 -67.78
N ASN A 20 54.62 -34.59 -68.75
CA ASN A 20 54.44 -33.17 -69.08
C ASN A 20 53.05 -32.88 -69.68
N TYR A 21 52.47 -33.81 -70.44
CA TYR A 21 51.08 -33.71 -70.92
C TYR A 21 50.09 -33.75 -69.75
N HIS A 22 50.21 -34.73 -68.85
CA HIS A 22 49.36 -34.87 -67.66
C HIS A 22 49.40 -33.62 -66.77
N LEU A 23 50.60 -33.12 -66.46
CA LEU A 23 50.80 -31.91 -65.66
C LEU A 23 50.20 -30.65 -66.32
N ARG A 24 50.11 -30.61 -67.66
CA ARG A 24 49.42 -29.53 -68.40
C ARG A 24 47.90 -29.66 -68.31
N GLU A 25 47.35 -30.87 -68.34
CA GLU A 25 45.91 -31.09 -68.12
C GLU A 25 45.50 -30.77 -66.69
N GLU A 26 46.25 -31.22 -65.69
CA GLU A 26 46.04 -30.85 -64.28
C GLU A 26 46.12 -29.32 -64.09
N ASN A 27 47.11 -28.66 -64.70
CA ASN A 27 47.19 -27.20 -64.68
C ASN A 27 45.97 -26.53 -65.34
N ARG A 28 45.43 -27.07 -66.43
CA ARG A 28 44.21 -26.54 -67.07
C ARG A 28 43.00 -26.72 -66.16
N TYR A 29 42.87 -27.88 -65.53
CA TYR A 29 41.78 -28.20 -64.60
C TYR A 29 41.83 -27.31 -63.34
N LEU A 30 42.99 -27.17 -62.71
CA LEU A 30 43.19 -26.29 -61.56
C LEU A 30 42.92 -24.82 -61.90
N ARG A 31 43.33 -24.34 -63.09
CA ARG A 31 42.99 -22.98 -63.55
C ARG A 31 41.49 -22.79 -63.72
N PHE A 32 40.78 -23.78 -64.27
CA PHE A 32 39.32 -23.73 -64.37
C PHE A 32 38.65 -23.68 -62.98
N GLN A 33 39.07 -24.54 -62.04
CA GLN A 33 38.56 -24.50 -60.67
C GLN A 33 38.82 -23.17 -59.96
N VAL A 34 40.03 -22.60 -60.10
CA VAL A 34 40.37 -21.29 -59.53
C VAL A 34 39.51 -20.18 -60.14
N GLN A 35 39.28 -20.21 -61.46
CA GLN A 35 38.41 -19.24 -62.12
C GLN A 35 36.95 -19.36 -61.63
N GLU A 36 36.43 -20.58 -61.50
CA GLU A 36 35.11 -20.81 -60.93
C GLU A 36 35.02 -20.26 -59.49
N LEU A 37 35.96 -20.60 -58.61
CA LEU A 37 36.00 -20.10 -57.23
C LEU A 37 36.06 -18.57 -57.15
N LEU A 38 36.77 -17.91 -58.08
CA LEU A 38 36.80 -16.45 -58.18
C LEU A 38 35.43 -15.88 -58.60
N GLU A 39 34.74 -16.48 -59.56
CA GLU A 39 33.39 -16.08 -59.92
C GLU A 39 32.39 -16.26 -58.77
N TRP A 40 32.45 -17.39 -58.06
CA TRP A 40 31.62 -17.65 -56.89
C TRP A 40 31.89 -16.63 -55.78
N LYS A 41 33.16 -16.29 -55.52
CA LYS A 41 33.56 -15.21 -54.61
C LYS A 41 32.99 -13.86 -55.04
N GLU A 42 33.06 -13.50 -56.32
CA GLU A 42 32.47 -12.25 -56.82
C GLU A 42 30.95 -12.23 -56.67
N ARG A 43 30.25 -13.31 -57.03
CA ARG A 43 28.80 -13.43 -56.84
C ARG A 43 28.42 -13.25 -55.36
N ALA A 44 29.16 -13.88 -54.44
CA ALA A 44 28.96 -13.74 -53.00
C ALA A 44 29.21 -12.31 -52.50
N VAL A 45 30.27 -11.63 -52.97
CA VAL A 45 30.56 -10.23 -52.62
C VAL A 45 29.48 -9.29 -53.15
N ARG A 46 29.03 -9.45 -54.41
CA ARG A 46 27.92 -8.66 -54.98
C ARG A 46 26.62 -8.87 -54.17
N HIS A 47 26.33 -10.10 -53.76
CA HIS A 47 25.19 -10.41 -52.90
C HIS A 47 25.32 -9.77 -51.50
N MET A 48 26.49 -9.83 -50.87
CA MET A 48 26.75 -9.14 -49.60
C MET A 48 26.59 -7.62 -49.70
N VAL A 49 27.10 -7.00 -50.77
CA VAL A 49 26.98 -5.54 -51.01
C VAL A 49 25.53 -5.12 -51.22
N THR A 50 24.74 -5.90 -51.97
CA THR A 50 23.31 -5.62 -52.18
C THR A 50 22.44 -5.88 -50.95
N LEU A 51 22.82 -6.82 -50.07
CA LEU A 51 22.13 -7.07 -48.79
C LEU A 51 22.57 -6.13 -47.65
N ALA A 52 23.79 -5.58 -47.67
CA ALA A 52 24.30 -4.66 -46.66
C ALA A 52 23.35 -3.48 -46.35
N PRO A 53 22.79 -2.73 -47.33
CA PRO A 53 21.84 -1.66 -47.05
C PRO A 53 20.52 -2.19 -46.47
N LYS A 54 20.02 -3.35 -46.94
CA LYS A 54 18.80 -3.98 -46.40
C LYS A 54 18.98 -4.38 -44.93
N ARG A 55 20.12 -5.01 -44.59
CA ARG A 55 20.49 -5.35 -43.21
C ARG A 55 20.67 -4.12 -42.32
N SER A 56 21.21 -3.03 -42.87
CA SER A 56 21.32 -1.74 -42.18
C SER A 56 19.95 -1.12 -41.90
N LYS A 57 19.03 -1.13 -42.88
CA LYS A 57 17.65 -0.66 -42.73
C LYS A 57 16.90 -1.46 -41.66
N ALA A 58 16.90 -2.80 -41.78
CA ALA A 58 16.26 -3.68 -40.80
C ALA A 58 16.81 -3.48 -39.37
N LYS A 59 18.12 -3.30 -39.20
CA LYS A 59 18.72 -2.97 -37.89
C LYS A 59 18.23 -1.63 -37.32
N ARG A 60 17.94 -0.62 -38.16
CA ARG A 60 17.36 0.66 -37.73
C ARG A 60 15.89 0.51 -37.36
N GLU A 61 15.13 -0.23 -38.17
CA GLU A 61 13.71 -0.53 -37.93
C GLU A 61 13.52 -1.31 -36.62
N ILE A 62 14.37 -2.31 -36.33
CA ILE A 62 14.37 -3.04 -35.05
C ILE A 62 14.68 -2.11 -33.86
N LYS A 63 15.67 -1.22 -33.99
CA LYS A 63 15.98 -0.24 -32.94
C LYS A 63 14.82 0.73 -32.69
N HIS A 64 14.18 1.22 -33.76
CA HIS A 64 13.03 2.10 -33.68
C HIS A 64 11.82 1.38 -33.03
N ALA A 65 11.54 0.13 -33.43
CA ALA A 65 10.49 -0.68 -32.83
C ALA A 65 10.73 -0.93 -31.32
N ALA A 66 11.98 -1.21 -30.92
CA ALA A 66 12.33 -1.36 -29.51
C ALA A 66 12.16 -0.06 -28.70
N GLN A 67 12.53 1.09 -29.26
CA GLN A 67 12.28 2.40 -28.66
C GLN A 67 10.78 2.69 -28.51
N LEU A 68 9.99 2.37 -29.54
CA LEU A 68 8.54 2.58 -29.54
C LEU A 68 7.83 1.63 -28.56
N GLN A 69 8.29 0.38 -28.44
CA GLN A 69 7.84 -0.56 -27.40
C GLN A 69 8.16 -0.04 -26.00
N GLN A 70 9.35 0.52 -25.76
CA GLN A 70 9.71 1.12 -24.48
C GLN A 70 8.83 2.34 -24.16
N GLN A 71 8.51 3.18 -25.15
CA GLN A 71 7.57 4.30 -24.99
C GLN A 71 6.16 3.82 -24.65
N LEU A 72 5.67 2.77 -25.31
CA LEU A 72 4.36 2.17 -25.02
C LEU A 72 4.27 1.62 -23.60
N LEU A 73 5.31 0.94 -23.11
CA LEU A 73 5.37 0.46 -21.72
C LEU A 73 5.35 1.60 -20.69
N VAL A 74 5.99 2.74 -20.99
CA VAL A 74 5.92 3.93 -20.14
C VAL A 74 4.50 4.52 -20.15
N VAL A 75 3.87 4.62 -21.32
CA VAL A 75 2.48 5.11 -21.43
C VAL A 75 1.52 4.18 -20.69
N GLU A 76 1.63 2.86 -20.89
CA GLU A 76 0.83 1.85 -20.18
C GLU A 76 0.94 2.01 -18.67
N LYS A 77 2.16 2.14 -18.14
CA LYS A 77 2.37 2.41 -16.71
C LYS A 77 1.69 3.70 -16.26
N THR A 78 1.83 4.81 -16.99
CA THR A 78 1.16 6.08 -16.62
C THR A 78 -0.37 5.99 -16.66
N LEU A 79 -0.94 5.12 -17.51
CA LEU A 79 -2.38 4.85 -17.53
C LEU A 79 -2.81 3.98 -16.35
N GLN A 80 -2.00 3.01 -15.94
CA GLN A 80 -2.24 2.21 -14.72
C GLN A 80 -2.18 3.10 -13.46
N ASP A 81 -1.14 3.95 -13.35
CA ASP A 81 -0.99 4.92 -12.25
C ASP A 81 -2.19 5.88 -12.21
N ARG A 82 -2.66 6.36 -13.38
CA ARG A 82 -3.85 7.21 -13.49
C ARG A 82 -5.13 6.48 -13.07
N ALA A 83 -5.34 5.23 -13.49
CA ALA A 83 -6.52 4.45 -13.11
C ALA A 83 -6.58 4.20 -11.60
N ALA A 84 -5.44 3.93 -10.96
CA ALA A 84 -5.34 3.81 -9.51
C ALA A 84 -5.65 5.13 -8.78
N LEU A 85 -5.22 6.27 -9.34
CA LEU A 85 -5.60 7.59 -8.83
C LEU A 85 -7.11 7.85 -8.99
N GLU A 86 -7.70 7.54 -10.14
CA GLU A 86 -9.14 7.69 -10.40
C GLU A 86 -9.98 6.83 -9.43
N GLU A 87 -9.58 5.59 -9.17
CA GLU A 87 -10.20 4.74 -8.13
C GLU A 87 -10.05 5.36 -6.73
N SER A 88 -8.88 5.91 -6.39
CA SER A 88 -8.68 6.58 -5.10
C SER A 88 -9.55 7.82 -4.94
N THR A 89 -9.78 8.59 -6.00
CA THR A 89 -10.68 9.75 -5.98
C THR A 89 -12.14 9.35 -5.82
N GLN A 90 -12.59 8.26 -6.48
CA GLN A 90 -13.95 7.74 -6.31
C GLN A 90 -14.20 7.31 -4.86
N ARG A 91 -13.25 6.60 -4.24
CA ARG A 91 -13.33 6.24 -2.81
C ARG A 91 -13.34 7.46 -1.89
N LEU A 92 -12.64 8.54 -2.24
CA LEU A 92 -12.70 9.80 -1.48
C LEU A 92 -14.06 10.49 -1.62
N GLU A 93 -14.64 10.56 -2.83
CA GLU A 93 -16.01 11.07 -3.04
C GLU A 93 -17.07 10.24 -2.30
N GLU A 94 -16.93 8.92 -2.26
CA GLU A 94 -17.82 8.03 -1.50
C GLU A 94 -17.73 8.30 0.01
N ASN A 95 -16.51 8.49 0.54
CA ASN A 95 -16.30 8.86 1.93
C ASN A 95 -16.84 10.28 2.23
N GLU A 96 -16.66 11.24 1.33
CA GLU A 96 -17.19 12.59 1.46
C GLU A 96 -18.72 12.58 1.56
N ARG A 97 -19.41 11.90 0.64
CA ARG A 97 -20.87 11.68 0.70
C ARG A 97 -21.29 10.97 2.00
N ALA A 98 -20.51 9.99 2.46
CA ALA A 98 -20.78 9.32 3.73
C ALA A 98 -20.66 10.28 4.92
N PHE A 99 -19.65 11.15 4.96
CA PHE A 99 -19.52 12.18 6.00
C PHE A 99 -20.62 13.25 5.91
N GLU A 100 -21.01 13.69 4.71
CA GLU A 100 -22.14 14.61 4.51
C GLU A 100 -23.43 14.05 5.12
N THR A 101 -23.75 12.78 4.85
CA THR A 101 -24.94 12.13 5.44
C THR A 101 -24.86 11.98 6.97
N GLN A 102 -23.67 11.74 7.52
CA GLN A 102 -23.46 11.72 8.97
C GLN A 102 -23.63 13.11 9.59
N ILE A 103 -23.10 14.17 8.96
CA ILE A 103 -23.25 15.56 9.41
C ILE A 103 -24.73 15.94 9.39
N ALA A 104 -25.44 15.70 8.29
CA ALA A 104 -26.88 15.99 8.19
C ALA A 104 -27.72 15.26 9.26
N LYS A 105 -27.36 14.01 9.59
CA LYS A 105 -27.98 13.28 10.70
C LYS A 105 -27.68 13.93 12.06
N LEU A 106 -26.42 14.28 12.33
CA LEU A 106 -26.01 14.93 13.59
C LEU A 106 -26.64 16.33 13.74
N GLU A 107 -26.87 17.05 12.65
CA GLU A 107 -27.60 18.32 12.65
C GLU A 107 -29.07 18.14 13.01
N LEU A 108 -29.74 17.11 12.48
CA LEU A 108 -31.12 16.76 12.85
C LEU A 108 -31.20 16.33 14.32
N ASP A 109 -30.31 15.45 14.77
CA ASP A 109 -30.23 15.02 16.17
C ASP A 109 -29.97 16.20 17.11
N LYS A 110 -29.12 17.16 16.72
CA LYS A 110 -28.89 18.43 17.43
C LYS A 110 -30.15 19.28 17.51
N GLN A 111 -30.87 19.48 16.40
CA GLN A 111 -32.13 20.25 16.37
C GLN A 111 -33.19 19.62 17.29
N HIS A 112 -33.32 18.30 17.26
CA HIS A 112 -34.22 17.55 18.13
C HIS A 112 -33.82 17.65 19.61
N LEU A 113 -32.53 17.66 19.92
CA LEU A 113 -32.04 17.91 21.29
C LEU A 113 -32.29 19.35 21.74
N THR A 114 -32.12 20.36 20.88
CA THR A 114 -32.45 21.76 21.26
C THR A 114 -33.94 21.92 21.60
N VAL A 115 -34.84 21.36 20.79
CA VAL A 115 -36.29 21.38 21.08
C VAL A 115 -36.62 20.69 22.42
N LYS A 116 -35.91 19.61 22.76
CA LYS A 116 -36.04 18.94 24.07
C LYS A 116 -35.52 19.80 25.23
N CYS A 117 -34.39 20.47 25.06
CA CYS A 117 -33.86 21.40 26.05
C CYS A 117 -34.84 22.56 26.30
N ASP A 118 -35.37 23.17 25.25
CA ASP A 118 -36.34 24.28 25.35
C ASP A 118 -37.62 23.81 26.06
N ALA A 119 -38.13 22.61 25.73
CA ALA A 119 -39.29 22.03 26.40
C ALA A 119 -39.05 21.74 27.89
N LEU A 120 -37.83 21.32 28.27
CA LEU A 120 -37.44 21.12 29.66
C LEU A 120 -37.30 22.46 30.40
N GLN A 121 -36.72 23.50 29.79
CA GLN A 121 -36.64 24.84 30.37
C GLN A 121 -38.03 25.45 30.61
N VAL A 122 -38.97 25.29 29.67
CA VAL A 122 -40.37 25.72 29.86
C VAL A 122 -41.06 24.94 30.99
N ARG A 123 -40.73 23.66 31.17
CA ARG A 123 -41.23 22.85 32.29
C ARG A 123 -40.62 23.29 33.62
N GLU A 124 -39.32 23.58 33.64
CA GLU A 124 -38.61 24.10 34.82
C GLU A 124 -39.20 25.44 35.27
N ALA A 125 -39.37 26.40 34.35
CA ALA A 125 -39.99 27.70 34.63
C ALA A 125 -41.40 27.55 35.24
N LYS A 126 -42.23 26.66 34.68
CA LYS A 126 -43.56 26.37 35.26
C LYS A 126 -43.47 25.77 36.67
N LEU A 127 -42.50 24.89 36.92
CA LEU A 127 -42.31 24.32 38.25
C LEU A 127 -41.82 25.39 39.25
N THR A 128 -40.91 26.28 38.85
CA THR A 128 -40.48 27.40 39.70
C THR A 128 -41.62 28.37 40.00
N ASP A 129 -42.48 28.67 39.02
CA ASP A 129 -43.68 29.50 39.23
C ASP A 129 -44.66 28.85 40.22
N THR A 130 -44.90 27.54 40.11
CA THR A 130 -45.76 26.83 41.07
C THR A 130 -45.15 26.78 42.48
N LEU A 131 -43.83 26.62 42.59
CA LEU A 131 -43.14 26.60 43.87
C LEU A 131 -43.11 27.99 44.53
N GLN A 132 -42.97 29.05 43.73
CA GLN A 132 -43.08 30.43 44.19
C GLN A 132 -44.50 30.74 44.69
N SER A 133 -45.54 30.35 43.94
CA SER A 133 -46.95 30.48 44.36
C SER A 133 -47.23 29.75 45.69
N VAL A 134 -46.70 28.53 45.85
CA VAL A 134 -46.79 27.78 47.11
C VAL A 134 -46.04 28.48 48.25
N SER A 135 -44.85 29.03 47.99
CA SER A 135 -44.07 29.83 48.95
C SER A 135 -44.85 31.08 49.41
N ASP A 136 -45.48 31.79 48.47
CA ASP A 136 -46.27 32.99 48.74
C ASP A 136 -47.55 32.65 49.53
N MET A 137 -48.21 31.53 49.24
CA MET A 137 -49.32 31.01 50.07
C MET A 137 -48.86 30.68 51.50
N PHE A 138 -47.74 29.97 51.67
CA PHE A 138 -47.17 29.69 52.98
C PHE A 138 -46.83 30.98 53.74
N ARG A 139 -46.26 31.98 53.06
CA ARG A 139 -45.98 33.29 53.63
C ARG A 139 -47.25 33.97 54.13
N VAL A 140 -48.33 34.02 53.34
CA VAL A 140 -49.62 34.61 53.75
C VAL A 140 -50.23 33.84 54.94
N HIS A 141 -50.10 32.51 54.98
CA HIS A 141 -50.54 31.72 56.14
C HIS A 141 -49.70 32.01 57.40
N LEU A 142 -48.38 32.19 57.28
CA LEU A 142 -47.50 32.59 58.38
C LEU A 142 -47.82 34.01 58.86
N GLU A 143 -48.03 34.97 57.96
CA GLU A 143 -48.45 36.33 58.30
C GLU A 143 -49.79 36.34 59.05
N LYS A 144 -50.76 35.50 58.65
CA LYS A 144 -52.02 35.30 59.39
C LYS A 144 -51.81 34.68 60.78
N LEU A 145 -50.94 33.68 60.91
CA LEU A 145 -50.61 33.05 62.20
C LEU A 145 -49.90 34.04 63.15
N VAL A 146 -49.01 34.87 62.62
CA VAL A 146 -48.35 35.96 63.38
C VAL A 146 -49.38 36.99 63.82
N ALA A 147 -50.26 37.46 62.93
CA ALA A 147 -51.33 38.40 63.30
C ALA A 147 -52.27 37.82 64.38
N MET A 148 -52.66 36.55 64.28
CA MET A 148 -53.45 35.88 65.33
C MET A 148 -52.68 35.82 66.66
N ARG A 149 -51.38 35.53 66.64
CA ARG A 149 -50.54 35.57 67.84
C ARG A 149 -50.46 36.99 68.43
N GLU A 150 -50.26 38.01 67.61
CA GLU A 150 -50.23 39.41 68.06
C GLU A 150 -51.57 39.84 68.67
N THR A 151 -52.71 39.38 68.13
CA THR A 151 -54.02 39.60 68.77
C THR A 151 -54.17 38.87 70.11
N LEU A 152 -53.56 37.69 70.28
CA LEU A 152 -53.58 36.98 71.56
C LEU A 152 -52.67 37.66 72.60
N ASP A 153 -51.44 38.00 72.21
CA ASP A 153 -50.48 38.69 73.08
C ASP A 153 -51.03 40.06 73.52
N THR A 154 -51.67 40.84 72.63
CA THR A 154 -52.35 42.10 72.99
C THR A 154 -53.60 41.93 73.85
N THR A 155 -54.25 40.77 73.85
CA THR A 155 -55.30 40.46 74.84
C THR A 155 -54.76 40.03 76.20
N MET A 156 -53.50 39.59 76.30
CA MET A 156 -52.86 39.21 77.57
C MET A 156 -52.09 40.35 78.24
N GLU A 157 -51.53 41.30 77.48
CA GLU A 157 -50.77 42.44 78.03
C GLU A 157 -51.63 43.62 78.53
N ARG A 158 -52.66 43.35 79.36
CA ARG A 158 -53.44 44.40 80.04
C ARG A 158 -53.50 44.19 81.57
N PRO A 159 -52.49 44.65 82.33
CA PRO A 159 -52.52 44.57 83.79
C PRO A 159 -53.47 45.60 84.43
N HIS A 160 -54.18 45.11 85.45
CA HIS A 160 -55.17 45.75 86.34
C HIS A 160 -55.13 47.28 86.57
N SER A 161 -56.32 47.87 86.55
CA SER A 161 -56.85 48.66 87.67
C SER A 161 -58.35 48.40 87.82
N GLU A 162 -58.78 48.02 89.02
CA GLU A 162 -60.17 47.69 89.41
C GLU A 162 -61.03 48.98 89.51
N ASP A 163 -62.38 49.02 89.58
CA ASP A 163 -63.36 48.13 90.23
C ASP A 163 -64.73 48.02 89.49
N ASP A 164 -65.46 46.95 89.81
CA ASP A 164 -66.93 46.78 89.87
C ASP A 164 -67.86 47.21 88.71
N ASN A 165 -68.28 46.22 87.90
CA ASN A 165 -69.66 45.69 88.07
C ASN A 165 -69.93 44.32 87.41
N SER A 166 -70.42 43.39 88.23
CA SER A 166 -71.47 42.39 87.97
C SER A 166 -71.58 41.68 86.60
N ALA A 167 -71.08 40.45 86.58
CA ALA A 167 -71.68 39.23 85.97
C ALA A 167 -72.68 39.37 84.79
N ASN A 168 -72.27 38.91 83.60
CA ASN A 168 -72.67 37.59 83.10
C ASN A 168 -71.98 37.23 81.77
N ALA A 169 -71.60 35.95 81.63
CA ALA A 169 -71.07 35.41 80.39
C ALA A 169 -72.14 34.55 79.67
N ALA A 170 -72.37 34.82 78.39
CA ALA A 170 -72.76 33.85 77.37
C ALA A 170 -72.71 34.52 75.98
N ALA A 171 -72.35 33.76 74.95
CA ALA A 171 -72.02 34.27 73.62
C ALA A 171 -73.18 34.15 72.60
N THR A 172 -72.83 34.33 71.31
CA THR A 172 -73.61 34.05 70.07
C THR A 172 -74.71 35.08 69.76
N LEU A 173 -74.63 35.97 68.75
CA LEU A 173 -74.10 35.92 67.36
C LEU A 173 -75.03 35.17 66.41
N GLU A 174 -75.88 35.90 65.66
CA GLU A 174 -76.20 35.68 64.22
C GLU A 174 -77.21 36.69 63.65
N ALA A 175 -77.07 36.96 62.33
CA ALA A 175 -77.94 37.67 61.36
C ALA A 175 -77.21 38.84 60.63
N MET A 176 -77.17 38.96 59.29
CA MET A 176 -77.52 38.03 58.18
C MET A 176 -77.02 38.63 56.84
N ASN A 177 -77.10 37.87 55.72
CA ASN A 177 -76.93 38.26 54.29
C ASN A 177 -75.50 38.62 53.81
N GLU A 178 -75.04 38.39 52.56
CA GLU A 178 -75.46 37.73 51.28
C GLU A 178 -74.19 37.67 50.36
N ASN A 179 -73.98 36.89 49.28
CA ASN A 179 -74.61 35.71 48.64
C ASN A 179 -73.61 35.12 47.56
N ASP A 180 -73.97 33.99 46.90
CA ASP A 180 -73.39 33.35 45.68
C ASP A 180 -72.00 32.65 45.77
N GLY A 181 -71.85 31.36 45.38
CA GLY A 181 -72.87 30.38 44.96
C GLY A 181 -72.31 29.03 44.47
N ALA A 182 -73.19 28.00 44.41
CA ALA A 182 -73.06 26.63 43.83
C ALA A 182 -72.00 25.66 44.43
N ASP A 183 -72.24 24.36 44.63
CA ASP A 183 -73.45 23.51 44.46
C ASP A 183 -73.34 22.20 45.30
N HIS A 184 -74.49 21.57 45.62
CA HIS A 184 -74.82 20.16 46.01
C HIS A 184 -73.72 19.11 46.34
N ASP A 185 -73.88 18.12 47.24
CA ASP A 185 -74.98 17.59 48.08
C ASP A 185 -74.34 17.06 49.40
N ASP A 186 -74.84 17.35 50.60
CA ASP A 186 -75.85 16.56 51.35
C ASP A 186 -75.46 15.06 51.52
N LEU A 187 -75.22 14.49 52.71
CA LEU A 187 -76.02 14.61 53.94
C LEU A 187 -75.22 14.34 55.26
N ASN A 188 -75.55 15.16 56.26
CA ASN A 188 -75.81 14.78 57.67
C ASN A 188 -74.67 14.28 58.60
N VAL A 189 -73.97 15.25 59.20
CA VAL A 189 -73.44 15.22 60.58
C VAL A 189 -74.62 15.62 61.50
N PRO A 190 -74.90 14.97 62.67
CA PRO A 190 -74.29 15.47 63.90
C PRO A 190 -74.08 14.48 65.09
N PRO A 191 -73.24 14.85 66.06
CA PRO A 191 -72.89 14.04 67.24
C PRO A 191 -73.72 14.41 68.49
N ALA A 192 -73.77 13.50 69.47
CA ALA A 192 -74.07 13.87 70.86
C ALA A 192 -73.62 12.78 71.85
N ALA A 193 -73.44 13.22 73.10
CA ALA A 193 -73.44 12.44 74.34
C ALA A 193 -72.28 11.45 74.58
N ALA A 194 -71.47 11.87 75.55
CA ALA A 194 -70.71 11.05 76.47
C ALA A 194 -71.38 9.71 76.82
N ASP A 195 -70.69 8.61 76.50
CA ASP A 195 -70.65 7.42 77.36
C ASP A 195 -69.25 6.80 77.26
N GLN A 196 -68.45 6.92 78.33
CA GLN A 196 -67.07 6.42 78.33
C GLN A 196 -67.06 4.92 78.64
N ASP A 197 -67.49 4.12 77.67
CA ASP A 197 -67.09 2.72 77.57
C ASP A 197 -65.60 2.67 77.18
N PRO A 198 -64.66 2.29 78.07
CA PRO A 198 -63.24 2.22 77.71
C PRO A 198 -62.97 1.18 76.60
N LEU A 199 -63.88 0.23 76.41
CA LEU A 199 -63.86 -0.76 75.33
C LEU A 199 -64.10 -0.13 73.95
N LYS A 200 -65.10 0.75 73.79
CA LYS A 200 -65.40 1.40 72.49
C LYS A 200 -64.32 2.40 72.08
N SER A 201 -63.75 3.13 73.04
CA SER A 201 -62.60 4.01 72.78
C SER A 201 -61.34 3.20 72.41
N ALA A 202 -61.14 2.03 73.02
CA ALA A 202 -60.07 1.10 72.64
C ALA A 202 -60.28 0.52 71.23
N GLU A 203 -61.50 0.12 70.86
CA GLU A 203 -61.83 -0.39 69.52
C GLU A 203 -61.55 0.66 68.42
N ILE A 204 -61.91 1.93 68.65
CA ILE A 204 -61.63 3.02 67.70
C ILE A 204 -60.11 3.28 67.59
N MET A 205 -59.36 3.22 68.70
CA MET A 205 -57.90 3.33 68.66
C MET A 205 -57.24 2.13 67.98
N ILE A 206 -57.74 0.91 68.18
CA ILE A 206 -57.25 -0.30 67.52
C ILE A 206 -57.51 -0.21 66.01
N ALA A 207 -58.72 0.20 65.59
CA ALA A 207 -59.04 0.43 64.18
C ALA A 207 -58.19 1.55 63.55
N GLY A 208 -57.91 2.63 64.28
CA GLY A 208 -56.97 3.67 63.86
C GLY A 208 -55.55 3.13 63.68
N LEU A 209 -55.07 2.31 64.62
CA LEU A 209 -53.76 1.67 64.56
C LEU A 209 -53.65 0.64 63.43
N THR A 210 -54.72 -0.11 63.10
CA THR A 210 -54.72 -1.01 61.94
C THR A 210 -54.72 -0.24 60.62
N VAL A 211 -55.49 0.85 60.49
CA VAL A 211 -55.43 1.70 59.29
C VAL A 211 -54.06 2.36 59.11
N VAL A 212 -53.39 2.76 60.21
CA VAL A 212 -52.01 3.27 60.16
C VAL A 212 -51.02 2.16 59.80
N SER A 213 -51.13 0.95 60.38
CA SER A 213 -50.23 -0.15 60.04
C SER A 213 -50.41 -0.65 58.61
N GLU A 214 -51.65 -0.70 58.10
CA GLU A 214 -51.96 -1.00 56.69
C GLU A 214 -51.36 0.05 55.75
N LYS A 215 -51.48 1.35 56.06
CA LYS A 215 -50.85 2.42 55.27
C LYS A 215 -49.31 2.34 55.30
N CYS A 216 -48.72 2.06 56.46
CA CYS A 216 -47.27 1.87 56.58
C CYS A 216 -46.78 0.63 55.82
N LEU A 217 -47.53 -0.47 55.86
CA LEU A 217 -47.24 -1.68 55.09
C LEU A 217 -47.38 -1.44 53.58
N HIS A 218 -48.45 -0.76 53.14
CA HIS A 218 -48.65 -0.43 51.73
C HIS A 218 -47.53 0.47 51.20
N TRP A 219 -47.18 1.53 51.94
CA TRP A 219 -46.04 2.40 51.60
C TRP A 219 -44.71 1.63 51.58
N PHE A 220 -44.48 0.72 52.53
CA PHE A 220 -43.29 -0.11 52.56
C PHE A 220 -43.22 -1.07 51.36
N HIS A 221 -44.34 -1.72 51.01
CA HIS A 221 -44.41 -2.58 49.82
C HIS A 221 -44.17 -1.79 48.54
N GLU A 222 -44.83 -0.64 48.35
CA GLU A 222 -44.62 0.23 47.19
C GLU A 222 -43.16 0.70 47.11
N HIS A 223 -42.55 1.10 48.23
CA HIS A 223 -41.16 1.52 48.26
C HIS A 223 -40.17 0.37 47.97
N VAL A 224 -40.45 -0.85 48.46
CA VAL A 224 -39.67 -2.06 48.14
C VAL A 224 -39.81 -2.42 46.66
N GLU A 225 -41.00 -2.33 46.07
CA GLU A 225 -41.20 -2.56 44.63
C GLU A 225 -40.49 -1.51 43.78
N GLN A 226 -40.64 -0.22 44.11
CA GLN A 226 -39.94 0.87 43.41
C GLN A 226 -38.42 0.72 43.48
N THR A 227 -37.86 0.42 44.66
CA THR A 227 -36.41 0.22 44.82
C THR A 227 -35.91 -1.06 44.15
N PHE A 228 -36.70 -2.14 44.15
CA PHE A 228 -36.39 -3.37 43.42
C PHE A 228 -36.37 -3.14 41.90
N VAL A 229 -37.37 -2.45 41.35
CA VAL A 229 -37.43 -2.10 39.91
C VAL A 229 -36.25 -1.21 39.52
N GLN A 230 -35.89 -0.22 40.35
CA GLN A 230 -34.69 0.60 40.11
C GLN A 230 -33.39 -0.22 40.14
N GLN A 231 -33.25 -1.17 41.07
CA GLN A 231 -32.10 -2.06 41.11
C GLN A 231 -32.06 -3.00 39.89
N GLN A 232 -33.20 -3.53 39.45
CA GLN A 232 -33.30 -4.39 38.27
C GLN A 232 -32.95 -3.63 36.98
N GLN A 233 -33.44 -2.39 36.81
CA GLN A 233 -33.05 -1.52 35.71
C GLN A 233 -31.55 -1.22 35.71
N LYS A 234 -30.97 -0.96 36.89
CA LYS A 234 -29.53 -0.72 37.05
C LYS A 234 -28.71 -1.98 36.71
N ALA A 235 -29.17 -3.17 37.09
CA ALA A 235 -28.53 -4.43 36.75
C ALA A 235 -28.55 -4.67 35.23
N ALA A 236 -29.71 -4.50 34.57
CA ALA A 236 -29.84 -4.64 33.13
C ALA A 236 -28.94 -3.66 32.35
N LEU A 237 -28.77 -2.42 32.83
CA LEU A 237 -27.82 -1.45 32.26
C LEU A 237 -26.36 -1.92 32.39
N TYR A 238 -25.97 -2.49 33.53
CA TYR A 238 -24.62 -3.05 33.69
C TYR A 238 -24.38 -4.30 32.84
N GLU A 239 -25.39 -5.16 32.67
CA GLU A 239 -25.31 -6.33 31.78
C GLU A 239 -25.10 -5.89 30.32
N ALA A 240 -25.86 -4.89 29.86
CA ALA A 240 -25.68 -4.31 28.53
C ALA A 240 -24.27 -3.71 28.34
N GLN A 241 -23.81 -2.88 29.29
CA GLN A 241 -22.45 -2.32 29.26
C GLN A 241 -21.36 -3.41 29.29
N HIS A 242 -21.57 -4.49 30.04
CA HIS A 242 -20.62 -5.60 30.10
C HIS A 242 -20.58 -6.39 28.78
N ALA A 243 -21.72 -6.58 28.12
CA ALA A 243 -21.79 -7.18 26.78
C ALA A 243 -21.09 -6.30 25.72
N GLU A 244 -21.28 -4.98 25.76
CA GLU A 244 -20.56 -4.02 24.91
C GLU A 244 -19.04 -4.08 25.15
N LEU A 245 -18.60 -4.11 26.41
CA LEU A 245 -17.18 -4.26 26.75
C LEU A 245 -16.59 -5.60 26.30
N GLN A 246 -17.35 -6.69 26.35
CA GLN A 246 -16.93 -7.98 25.81
C GLN A 246 -16.79 -7.94 24.28
N HIS A 247 -17.75 -7.34 23.58
CA HIS A 247 -17.70 -7.15 22.14
C HIS A 247 -16.49 -6.28 21.71
N LEU A 248 -16.25 -5.17 22.41
CA LEU A 248 -15.09 -4.31 22.17
C LEU A 248 -13.76 -5.02 22.42
N ARG A 249 -13.65 -5.85 23.47
CA ARG A 249 -12.46 -6.68 23.73
C ARG A 249 -12.21 -7.67 22.58
N ALA A 250 -13.24 -8.41 22.17
CA ALA A 250 -13.14 -9.35 21.05
C ALA A 250 -12.71 -8.66 19.75
N HIS A 251 -13.21 -7.45 19.49
CA HIS A 251 -12.81 -6.67 18.32
C HIS A 251 -11.36 -6.17 18.41
N VAL A 252 -10.89 -5.72 19.59
CA VAL A 252 -9.48 -5.37 19.82
C VAL A 252 -8.56 -6.58 19.60
N ASP A 253 -8.93 -7.75 20.13
CA ASP A 253 -8.18 -8.99 19.93
C ASP A 253 -8.11 -9.39 18.44
N GLU A 254 -9.22 -9.23 17.70
CA GLU A 254 -9.24 -9.48 16.25
C GLU A 254 -8.32 -8.50 15.50
N VAL A 255 -8.41 -7.20 15.78
CA VAL A 255 -7.56 -6.17 15.16
C VAL A 255 -6.08 -6.42 15.49
N GLN A 256 -5.76 -6.83 16.71
CA GLN A 256 -4.39 -7.19 17.13
C GLN A 256 -3.87 -8.43 16.38
N GLN A 257 -4.72 -9.45 16.17
CA GLN A 257 -4.37 -10.61 15.33
C GLN A 257 -4.18 -10.21 13.86
N GLN A 258 -5.04 -9.37 13.30
CA GLN A 258 -4.90 -8.86 11.94
C GLN A 258 -3.60 -8.05 11.77
N HIS A 259 -3.25 -7.20 12.74
CA HIS A 259 -2.00 -6.45 12.75
C HIS A 259 -0.78 -7.38 12.80
N SER A 260 -0.80 -8.37 13.68
CA SER A 260 0.29 -9.37 13.81
C SER A 260 0.49 -10.18 12.52
N ARG A 261 -0.60 -10.53 11.82
CA ARG A 261 -0.54 -11.20 10.49
C ARG A 261 0.05 -10.27 9.42
N ARG A 262 -0.34 -8.98 9.41
CA ARG A 262 0.23 -7.98 8.50
C ARG A 262 1.73 -7.77 8.76
N ASP A 263 2.16 -7.72 10.03
CA ASP A 263 3.57 -7.55 10.38
C ASP A 263 4.42 -8.76 9.99
N ALA A 264 3.93 -9.98 10.18
CA ALA A 264 4.59 -11.19 9.69
C ALA A 264 4.74 -11.18 8.16
N SER A 265 3.70 -10.75 7.43
CA SER A 265 3.76 -10.61 5.96
C SER A 265 4.74 -9.50 5.53
N ASN A 266 4.73 -8.35 6.21
CA ASN A 266 5.66 -7.25 5.97
C ASN A 266 7.12 -7.68 6.22
N GLN A 267 7.37 -8.49 7.26
CA GLN A 267 8.70 -9.06 7.53
C GLN A 267 9.14 -10.03 6.42
N GLN A 268 8.25 -10.92 5.96
CA GLN A 268 8.53 -11.81 4.82
C GLN A 268 8.85 -11.03 3.55
N GLN A 269 8.07 -9.99 3.23
CA GLN A 269 8.33 -9.10 2.09
C GLN A 269 9.68 -8.39 2.20
N ARG A 270 10.04 -7.88 3.40
CA ARG A 270 11.37 -7.26 3.63
C ARG A 270 12.51 -8.25 3.41
N ILE A 271 12.36 -9.50 3.83
CA ILE A 271 13.36 -10.57 3.60
C ILE A 271 13.49 -10.86 2.09
N GLN A 272 12.37 -11.00 1.38
CA GLN A 272 12.38 -11.21 -0.08
C GLN A 272 13.01 -10.03 -0.84
N ILE A 273 12.72 -8.79 -0.45
CA ILE A 273 13.33 -7.59 -1.03
C ILE A 273 14.84 -7.59 -0.79
N ALA A 274 15.30 -7.91 0.42
CA ALA A 274 16.73 -8.00 0.74
C ALA A 274 17.43 -9.12 -0.06
N GLN A 275 16.78 -10.26 -0.26
CA GLN A 275 17.28 -11.35 -1.11
C GLN A 275 17.40 -10.91 -2.57
N LEU A 276 16.37 -10.26 -3.13
CA LEU A 276 16.39 -9.74 -4.50
C LEU A 276 17.45 -8.64 -4.71
N GLN A 277 17.64 -7.76 -3.72
CA GLN A 277 18.72 -6.78 -3.73
C GLN A 277 20.09 -7.44 -3.73
N HIS A 278 20.29 -8.49 -2.93
CA HIS A 278 21.53 -9.25 -2.91
C HIS A 278 21.81 -9.97 -4.24
N THR A 279 20.81 -10.62 -4.84
CA THR A 279 20.96 -11.27 -6.15
C THR A 279 21.21 -10.25 -7.27
N ASN A 280 20.56 -9.08 -7.23
CA ASN A 280 20.83 -8.01 -8.20
C ASN A 280 22.27 -7.48 -8.07
N ALA A 281 22.74 -7.22 -6.84
CA ALA A 281 24.13 -6.80 -6.62
C ALA A 281 25.14 -7.86 -7.10
N HIS A 282 24.83 -9.16 -6.94
CA HIS A 282 25.63 -10.24 -7.50
C HIS A 282 25.68 -10.16 -9.03
N LEU A 283 24.51 -10.13 -9.69
CA LEU A 283 24.40 -10.06 -11.16
C LEU A 283 25.05 -8.79 -11.75
N GLU A 284 24.96 -7.65 -11.06
CA GLU A 284 25.67 -6.42 -11.43
C GLU A 284 27.19 -6.60 -11.35
N SER A 285 27.69 -7.27 -10.30
CA SER A 285 29.12 -7.56 -10.15
C SER A 285 29.64 -8.51 -11.24
N GLU A 286 28.86 -9.55 -11.60
CA GLU A 286 29.19 -10.45 -12.71
C GLU A 286 29.13 -9.74 -14.06
N PHE A 287 28.12 -8.89 -14.29
CA PHE A 287 28.00 -8.09 -15.50
C PHE A 287 29.21 -7.15 -15.67
N MET A 288 29.61 -6.44 -14.61
CA MET A 288 30.80 -5.58 -14.62
C MET A 288 32.09 -6.39 -14.86
N HIS A 289 32.19 -7.59 -14.30
CA HIS A 289 33.32 -8.50 -14.54
C HIS A 289 33.40 -8.96 -16.00
N TRP A 290 32.28 -9.38 -16.59
CA TRP A 290 32.20 -9.77 -17.99
C TRP A 290 32.42 -8.59 -18.95
N GLN A 291 31.90 -7.40 -18.63
CA GLN A 291 32.15 -6.18 -19.38
C GLN A 291 33.64 -5.82 -19.38
N THR A 292 34.30 -5.91 -18.22
CA THR A 292 35.74 -5.66 -18.09
C THR A 292 36.57 -6.66 -18.91
N ARG A 293 36.25 -7.96 -18.84
CA ARG A 293 36.87 -9.01 -19.68
C ARG A 293 36.67 -8.76 -21.18
N TYR A 294 35.47 -8.35 -21.59
CA TYR A 294 35.17 -8.04 -22.99
C TYR A 294 35.99 -6.85 -23.50
N VAL A 295 36.10 -5.77 -22.72
CA VAL A 295 36.92 -4.60 -23.06
C VAL A 295 38.40 -4.97 -23.15
N ALA A 296 38.94 -5.75 -22.20
CA ALA A 296 40.32 -6.22 -22.25
C ALA A 296 40.60 -7.08 -23.50
N HIS A 297 39.68 -7.97 -23.87
CA HIS A 297 39.80 -8.79 -25.09
C HIS A 297 39.74 -7.93 -26.36
N ALA A 298 38.86 -6.93 -26.42
CA ALA A 298 38.78 -5.98 -27.53
C ALA A 298 40.07 -5.16 -27.69
N GLN A 299 40.65 -4.68 -26.58
CA GLN A 299 41.93 -3.99 -26.56
C GLN A 299 43.08 -4.89 -27.04
N GLY A 300 43.11 -6.15 -26.58
CA GLY A 300 44.07 -7.15 -27.05
C GLY A 300 44.01 -7.36 -28.57
N GLN A 301 42.81 -7.46 -29.14
CA GLN A 301 42.63 -7.56 -30.59
C GLN A 301 43.14 -6.31 -31.34
N THR A 302 42.92 -5.09 -30.80
CA THR A 302 43.46 -3.88 -31.44
C THR A 302 44.99 -3.85 -31.42
N HIS A 303 45.63 -4.27 -30.32
CA HIS A 303 47.08 -4.27 -30.20
C HIS A 303 47.76 -5.26 -31.17
N VAL A 304 47.19 -6.47 -31.33
CA VAL A 304 47.64 -7.44 -32.34
C VAL A 304 47.51 -6.86 -33.76
N GLY A 305 46.41 -6.16 -34.05
CA GLY A 305 46.20 -5.47 -35.33
C GLY A 305 47.13 -4.27 -35.58
N ASP A 306 47.73 -3.68 -34.55
CA ASP A 306 48.78 -2.67 -34.67
C ASP A 306 50.16 -3.32 -34.88
N GLN A 307 50.50 -4.34 -34.10
CA GLN A 307 51.75 -5.09 -34.25
C GLN A 307 51.88 -5.69 -35.66
N MET A 308 50.80 -6.27 -36.20
CA MET A 308 50.82 -6.83 -37.55
C MET A 308 51.04 -5.76 -38.64
N ARG A 309 50.42 -4.58 -38.49
CA ARG A 309 50.66 -3.45 -39.42
C ARG A 309 52.13 -3.02 -39.40
N LEU A 310 52.77 -3.02 -38.23
CA LEU A 310 54.18 -2.68 -38.07
C LEU A 310 55.09 -3.71 -38.75
N LEU A 311 54.85 -5.00 -38.50
CA LEU A 311 55.56 -6.13 -39.14
C LEU A 311 55.47 -6.06 -40.68
N VAL A 312 54.28 -5.81 -41.23
CA VAL A 312 54.08 -5.62 -42.68
C VAL A 312 54.84 -4.40 -43.22
N THR A 313 54.97 -3.32 -42.45
CA THR A 313 55.78 -2.16 -42.88
C THR A 313 57.28 -2.43 -42.85
N GLU A 314 57.80 -3.14 -41.86
CA GLU A 314 59.22 -3.52 -41.77
C GLU A 314 59.61 -4.47 -42.91
N ILE A 315 58.81 -5.51 -43.15
CA ILE A 315 59.00 -6.43 -44.29
C ILE A 315 59.04 -5.64 -45.61
N ARG A 316 58.11 -4.70 -45.83
CA ARG A 316 58.12 -3.84 -47.02
C ARG A 316 59.36 -2.94 -47.13
N GLN A 317 59.92 -2.47 -46.02
CA GLN A 317 61.17 -1.68 -46.03
C GLN A 317 62.38 -2.57 -46.35
N TYR A 318 62.47 -3.74 -45.72
CA TYR A 318 63.55 -4.70 -45.95
C TYR A 318 63.59 -5.17 -47.40
N LEU A 319 62.43 -5.48 -47.99
CA LEU A 319 62.30 -5.81 -49.42
C LEU A 319 62.76 -4.68 -50.36
N ARG A 320 62.53 -3.41 -49.99
CA ARG A 320 63.02 -2.25 -50.77
C ARG A 320 64.53 -2.13 -50.68
N LEU A 321 65.13 -2.29 -49.50
CA LEU A 321 66.58 -2.29 -49.30
C LEU A 321 67.25 -3.40 -50.12
N VAL A 322 66.78 -4.64 -49.97
CA VAL A 322 67.25 -5.81 -50.73
C VAL A 322 67.16 -5.56 -52.24
N ARG A 323 66.03 -5.00 -52.73
CA ARG A 323 65.88 -4.66 -54.17
C ARG A 323 66.88 -3.60 -54.64
N VAL A 324 67.19 -2.60 -53.82
CA VAL A 324 68.18 -1.56 -54.13
C VAL A 324 69.60 -2.13 -54.15
N GLU A 325 69.96 -2.98 -53.18
CA GLU A 325 71.28 -3.61 -53.13
C GLU A 325 71.50 -4.62 -54.27
N ILE A 326 70.49 -5.43 -54.60
CA ILE A 326 70.49 -6.30 -55.79
C ILE A 326 70.76 -5.46 -57.05
N LYS A 327 70.00 -4.37 -57.25
CA LYS A 327 70.17 -3.49 -58.41
C LYS A 327 71.56 -2.85 -58.45
N LYS A 328 72.11 -2.48 -57.28
CA LYS A 328 73.45 -1.87 -57.13
C LYS A 328 74.58 -2.87 -57.37
N LYS A 329 74.41 -4.15 -57.04
CA LYS A 329 75.46 -5.19 -57.14
C LYS A 329 75.49 -5.92 -58.48
N PHE A 330 74.35 -6.05 -59.18
CA PHE A 330 74.26 -6.88 -60.39
C PHE A 330 73.89 -6.11 -61.67
N GLY A 331 73.47 -4.85 -61.59
CA GLY A 331 73.13 -4.00 -62.75
C GLY A 331 71.78 -4.36 -63.39
N TYR A 332 71.62 -5.63 -63.78
CA TYR A 332 70.35 -6.28 -64.08
C TYR A 332 70.18 -7.54 -63.21
N VAL A 333 68.93 -7.85 -62.86
CA VAL A 333 68.62 -8.84 -61.82
C VAL A 333 68.82 -10.27 -62.35
N PRO A 334 69.65 -11.12 -61.71
CA PRO A 334 69.76 -12.53 -62.08
C PRO A 334 68.42 -13.28 -61.89
N GLU A 335 68.09 -14.19 -62.78
CA GLU A 335 66.83 -14.98 -62.75
C GLU A 335 66.67 -15.84 -61.48
N ALA A 336 67.73 -16.02 -60.69
CA ALA A 336 67.65 -16.60 -59.35
C ALA A 336 66.73 -15.81 -58.38
N ILE A 337 66.53 -14.51 -58.62
CA ILE A 337 65.54 -13.66 -57.92
C ILE A 337 64.19 -13.64 -58.66
N ALA A 338 64.16 -14.05 -59.94
CA ALA A 338 62.94 -14.32 -60.69
C ALA A 338 62.30 -15.68 -60.33
N HIS A 339 62.90 -16.48 -59.45
CA HIS A 339 62.27 -17.63 -58.80
C HIS A 339 61.15 -17.20 -57.84
N ALA A 340 59.99 -16.86 -58.43
CA ALA A 340 58.79 -16.40 -57.74
C ALA A 340 58.29 -17.39 -56.66
N GLU A 341 58.58 -18.70 -56.80
CA GLU A 341 58.16 -19.72 -55.83
C GLU A 341 58.81 -19.56 -54.45
N ASN A 342 60.07 -19.12 -54.37
CA ASN A 342 60.72 -18.93 -53.07
C ASN A 342 60.17 -17.67 -52.35
N TRP A 343 59.64 -16.71 -53.11
CA TRP A 343 58.90 -15.58 -52.56
C TRP A 343 57.48 -15.95 -52.13
N SER A 344 56.78 -16.80 -52.89
CA SER A 344 55.45 -17.28 -52.50
C SER A 344 55.52 -18.12 -51.21
N ARG A 345 56.51 -19.01 -51.07
CA ARG A 345 56.68 -19.83 -49.86
C ARG A 345 57.04 -19.03 -48.61
N ILE A 346 57.73 -17.89 -48.73
CA ILE A 346 57.98 -16.97 -47.60
C ILE A 346 56.72 -16.16 -47.26
N LEU A 347 55.89 -15.79 -48.26
CA LEU A 347 54.58 -15.19 -48.03
C LEU A 347 53.64 -16.18 -47.32
N ASP A 348 53.49 -17.42 -47.83
CA ASP A 348 52.65 -18.46 -47.23
C ASP A 348 53.08 -18.81 -45.79
N ALA A 349 54.39 -18.81 -45.51
CA ALA A 349 54.94 -19.07 -44.18
C ALA A 349 54.72 -17.91 -43.18
N LEU A 350 54.57 -16.67 -43.64
CA LEU A 350 54.15 -15.54 -42.79
C LEU A 350 52.63 -15.55 -42.58
N ASP A 351 51.88 -15.78 -43.66
CA ASP A 351 50.41 -15.82 -43.67
C ASP A 351 49.84 -16.94 -42.77
N ALA A 352 50.48 -18.12 -42.73
CA ALA A 352 50.03 -19.22 -41.89
C ALA A 352 50.39 -19.05 -40.40
N LEU A 353 51.51 -18.38 -40.10
CA LEU A 353 52.07 -18.26 -38.76
C LEU A 353 51.38 -17.13 -37.95
N GLU A 354 50.91 -16.08 -38.63
CA GLU A 354 49.98 -15.10 -38.07
C GLU A 354 48.61 -15.73 -37.75
N ARG A 355 48.03 -16.50 -38.69
CA ARG A 355 46.64 -17.00 -38.62
C ARG A 355 46.31 -17.80 -37.35
N HIS A 356 47.26 -18.53 -36.76
CA HIS A 356 46.93 -19.51 -35.70
C HIS A 356 47.51 -19.23 -34.32
N VAL A 357 48.61 -18.49 -34.19
CA VAL A 357 49.23 -18.23 -32.89
C VAL A 357 48.35 -17.33 -32.00
N HIS A 358 47.46 -16.51 -32.57
CA HIS A 358 46.49 -15.71 -31.81
C HIS A 358 45.08 -16.31 -31.67
N ILE A 359 44.64 -17.22 -32.54
CA ILE A 359 43.35 -17.92 -32.35
C ILE A 359 43.42 -18.86 -31.13
N ALA A 360 44.60 -19.46 -30.87
CA ALA A 360 44.79 -20.48 -29.84
C ALA A 360 45.13 -19.92 -28.44
N ASN A 361 45.88 -18.80 -28.34
CA ASN A 361 46.44 -18.32 -27.06
C ASN A 361 45.47 -17.56 -26.12
N ALA A 362 44.15 -17.57 -26.36
CA ALA A 362 43.19 -16.92 -25.45
C ALA A 362 41.84 -17.65 -25.32
N SER A 363 41.39 -18.38 -26.33
CA SER A 363 40.27 -19.32 -26.17
C SER A 363 40.56 -20.38 -25.09
N ALA A 364 41.82 -20.81 -24.99
CA ALA A 364 42.33 -21.71 -23.96
C ALA A 364 42.35 -21.14 -22.53
N ALA A 365 42.28 -19.81 -22.34
CA ALA A 365 42.19 -19.19 -21.00
C ALA A 365 40.74 -18.83 -20.60
N GLY A 366 39.86 -18.62 -21.58
CA GLY A 366 38.45 -18.28 -21.33
C GLY A 366 37.52 -19.48 -21.19
N GLY A 367 37.83 -20.62 -21.83
CA GLY A 367 36.92 -21.76 -21.95
C GLY A 367 36.88 -22.73 -20.77
N GLU A 368 38.02 -23.02 -20.12
CA GLU A 368 38.07 -24.07 -19.08
C GLU A 368 37.50 -23.61 -17.73
N ALA A 369 37.64 -22.32 -17.40
CA ALA A 369 36.92 -21.71 -16.28
C ALA A 369 35.39 -21.72 -16.50
N SER A 370 34.92 -21.72 -17.75
CA SER A 370 33.49 -21.78 -18.11
C SER A 370 32.84 -23.15 -17.87
N ARG A 371 33.58 -24.14 -17.33
CA ARG A 371 33.04 -25.48 -16.99
C ARG A 371 33.11 -25.86 -15.51
N HIS A 372 33.77 -25.07 -14.66
CA HIS A 372 33.52 -25.16 -13.21
C HIS A 372 32.18 -24.53 -12.81
N ALA A 373 31.57 -23.74 -13.71
CA ALA A 373 30.15 -23.39 -13.67
C ALA A 373 29.26 -24.47 -14.32
N VAL A 374 29.19 -25.66 -13.70
CA VAL A 374 27.97 -26.51 -13.66
C VAL A 374 27.77 -27.06 -12.22
N GLN A 375 28.51 -26.53 -11.25
CA GLN A 375 28.28 -26.64 -9.81
C GLN A 375 27.88 -25.26 -9.30
#